data_AF-A0A840S4W0-F1
#
_entry.id   AF-A0A840S4W0-F1
#
_cell.length_a   1.000
_cell.length_b   1.000
_cell.length_c   1.000
_cell.angle_alpha   90.00
_cell.angle_beta   90.00
_cell.angle_gamma   90.00
#
_symmetry.space_group_name_H-M   'P 1'
#
loop_
_entity.id
_entity.type
_entity.pdbx_description
1 polymer ?
#
loop_
_entity_poly.entity_id
_entity_poly.type
_entity_poly.pdbx_seq_one_letter_code
_entity_poly.pdbx_strand_id
1 'polypeptide(L)'
;MLLPGRRRNLKPTRSLFALGCAVALAHGLALWFLPPPQTAPPLPERLKVALVRPIALQSPPRVTQGAGKVRRLTEAAAARGGVKTDVESVQPALPAQEADLPLRTPPPLDLGAERADEPGPEWPLSSRLRYGLTGHYQGPVHGDAEVEWLRQGARYQVRLMVSVGPRLAPFMRRTLVSEGRLGAQGIAPQRFSEETRMLLFAPRRLGVELGPTELAFSNGRRERTPAGVQDSASQFAHLSWLLLTGRVQPAVGVAIDLPLALPARLQPWRYELEGLETVETPLGALPAWKLAPRVTDRRGALLATVWLAPQLQYLPVRIDIQQDEHTQIRLVLAEPPLQEAARPSADNANHPEGDPKP
;
A
#
# COMPACT_ATOMS: atom_id res chain seq x y z
N MET A 1 -62.49 -5.93 34.84
CA MET A 1 -62.04 -6.81 33.73
C MET A 1 -61.97 -5.93 32.48
N LEU A 2 -60.78 -5.42 32.12
CA LEU A 2 -59.98 -5.83 30.94
C LEU A 2 -60.76 -5.58 29.61
N LEU A 3 -60.38 -4.72 28.66
CA LEU A 3 -59.13 -4.06 28.24
C LEU A 3 -59.45 -2.75 27.45
N PRO A 4 -58.48 -1.82 27.29
CA PRO A 4 -58.68 -0.50 26.71
C PRO A 4 -58.39 -0.39 25.20
N GLY A 5 -58.97 0.65 24.59
CA GLY A 5 -58.92 0.97 23.16
C GLY A 5 -57.55 1.41 22.63
N ARG A 6 -57.22 0.90 21.44
CA ARG A 6 -55.97 1.13 20.71
C ARG A 6 -56.11 2.36 19.80
N ARG A 7 -55.69 3.54 20.27
CA ARG A 7 -55.51 4.72 19.41
C ARG A 7 -54.23 4.57 18.57
N ARG A 8 -54.40 4.51 17.24
CA ARG A 8 -53.30 4.72 16.27
C ARG A 8 -52.98 6.21 16.25
N ASN A 9 -51.80 6.58 16.76
CA ASN A 9 -51.22 7.90 16.52
C ASN A 9 -50.09 7.77 15.50
N LEU A 10 -50.26 8.42 14.35
CA LEU A 10 -49.18 8.70 13.42
C LEU A 10 -48.29 9.81 14.00
N LYS A 11 -46.98 9.51 13.98
CA LYS A 11 -45.77 10.35 14.08
C LYS A 11 -45.90 11.86 14.36
N PRO A 12 -44.98 12.37 15.20
CA PRO A 12 -44.18 13.53 14.85
C PRO A 12 -42.80 13.06 14.36
N THR A 13 -42.47 13.47 13.14
CA THR A 13 -41.13 13.55 12.57
C THR A 13 -40.19 14.29 13.53
N ARG A 14 -39.18 13.60 14.04
CA ARG A 14 -37.96 14.21 14.59
C ARG A 14 -36.78 13.74 13.74
N SER A 15 -36.57 14.51 12.68
CA SER A 15 -35.29 14.74 12.05
C SER A 15 -34.32 15.37 13.06
N LEU A 16 -33.02 15.28 12.78
CA LEU A 16 -31.85 15.64 13.62
C LEU A 16 -31.41 14.55 14.62
N PHE A 17 -30.62 13.59 14.13
CA PHE A 17 -29.40 13.07 14.79
C PHE A 17 -28.78 11.99 13.88
N ALA A 18 -27.94 12.42 12.93
CA ALA A 18 -27.07 11.53 12.16
C ALA A 18 -25.95 12.38 11.52
N LEU A 19 -24.99 12.81 12.33
CA LEU A 19 -23.78 13.50 11.85
C LEU A 19 -22.59 12.94 12.63
N GLY A 20 -21.82 12.06 12.00
CA GLY A 20 -20.74 11.32 12.66
C GLY A 20 -19.86 10.46 11.75
N CYS A 21 -18.86 11.10 11.15
CA CYS A 21 -17.48 10.61 11.07
C CYS A 21 -17.13 9.34 10.27
N ALA A 22 -16.97 9.47 8.94
CA ALA A 22 -16.06 8.58 8.20
C ALA A 22 -14.84 9.30 7.68
N VAL A 23 -13.91 9.53 8.58
CA VAL A 23 -12.60 8.86 8.49
C VAL A 23 -12.26 8.47 9.90
N ALA A 24 -12.99 7.45 10.31
CA ALA A 24 -12.48 6.49 11.24
C ALA A 24 -11.95 5.25 10.54
N LEU A 25 -12.07 5.08 9.21
CA LEU A 25 -12.61 3.83 8.65
C LEU A 25 -11.82 2.50 8.84
N ALA A 26 -11.04 2.29 9.89
CA ALA A 26 -11.11 1.06 10.69
C ALA A 26 -10.82 1.22 12.18
N HIS A 27 -10.28 2.36 12.64
CA HIS A 27 -9.78 2.49 14.03
C HIS A 27 -10.26 3.73 14.78
N GLY A 28 -10.94 4.67 14.14
CA GLY A 28 -11.08 6.03 14.67
C GLY A 28 -12.30 6.33 15.54
N LEU A 29 -13.37 5.53 15.47
CA LEU A 29 -14.63 5.91 16.13
C LEU A 29 -14.60 5.63 17.64
N ALA A 30 -13.95 4.54 18.06
CA ALA A 30 -13.71 4.28 19.48
C ALA A 30 -12.81 5.34 20.14
N LEU A 31 -11.89 5.92 19.36
CA LEU A 31 -10.97 6.94 19.87
C LEU A 31 -11.65 8.29 20.07
N TRP A 32 -12.80 8.59 19.43
CA TRP A 32 -13.44 9.90 19.56
C TRP A 32 -13.95 10.22 20.97
N PHE A 33 -14.28 9.18 21.74
CA PHE A 33 -14.70 9.31 23.13
C PHE A 33 -13.55 9.29 24.13
N LEU A 34 -12.31 9.02 23.70
CA LEU A 34 -11.12 9.21 24.53
C LEU A 34 -10.63 10.67 24.44
N PRO A 35 -10.07 11.21 25.55
CA PRO A 35 -9.44 12.53 25.54
C PRO A 35 -8.36 12.59 24.46
N PRO A 36 -8.18 13.74 23.78
CA PRO A 36 -7.16 13.87 22.76
C PRO A 36 -5.79 13.50 23.38
N PRO A 37 -4.97 12.65 22.73
CA PRO A 37 -3.63 12.40 23.23
C PRO A 37 -2.90 13.73 23.34
N GLN A 38 -2.14 13.89 24.44
CA GLN A 38 -1.36 15.09 24.67
C GLN A 38 -0.44 15.33 23.46
N THR A 39 -0.62 16.51 22.84
CA THR A 39 0.24 17.15 21.84
C THR A 39 1.08 16.19 20.98
N ALA A 40 0.43 15.39 20.13
CA ALA A 40 1.16 14.78 19.02
C ALA A 40 1.81 15.89 18.17
N PRO A 41 3.09 15.73 17.78
CA PRO A 41 3.87 16.80 17.18
C PRO A 41 3.24 17.29 15.85
N PRO A 42 3.50 18.55 15.44
CA PRO A 42 2.96 19.08 14.20
C PRO A 42 3.39 18.24 13.00
N LEU A 43 2.58 18.25 11.93
CA LEU A 43 2.95 17.59 10.67
C LEU A 43 4.29 18.14 10.18
N PRO A 44 5.22 17.29 9.73
CA PRO A 44 6.51 17.77 9.22
C PRO A 44 6.34 18.64 7.97
N GLU A 45 7.28 19.57 7.78
CA GLU A 45 7.30 20.49 6.63
C GLU A 45 7.44 19.70 5.31
N ARG A 46 6.77 20.16 4.26
CA ARG A 46 6.84 19.55 2.94
C ARG A 46 8.24 19.75 2.34
N LEU A 47 8.86 18.68 1.81
CA LEU A 47 10.09 18.83 1.01
C LEU A 47 9.85 19.74 -0.21
N LYS A 48 10.78 20.65 -0.48
CA LYS A 48 10.68 21.64 -1.55
C LYS A 48 11.17 21.02 -2.85
N VAL A 49 10.26 20.42 -3.61
CA VAL A 49 10.51 19.87 -4.95
C VAL A 49 9.44 20.39 -5.93
N ALA A 50 9.87 20.79 -7.12
CA ALA A 50 9.00 21.26 -8.19
C ALA A 50 8.52 20.08 -9.05
N LEU A 51 7.20 19.94 -9.20
CA LEU A 51 6.56 18.86 -9.95
C LEU A 51 5.91 19.46 -11.20
N VAL A 52 6.62 19.41 -12.32
CA VAL A 52 6.31 20.22 -13.51
C VAL A 52 6.02 19.41 -14.76
N ARG A 53 6.38 18.12 -14.80
CA ARG A 53 6.27 17.28 -15.99
C ARG A 53 5.20 16.21 -15.82
N PRO A 54 4.20 16.08 -16.71
CA PRO A 54 3.31 14.92 -16.68
C PRO A 54 4.06 13.64 -17.07
N ILE A 55 3.81 12.54 -16.35
CA ILE A 55 4.31 11.20 -16.70
C ILE A 55 3.57 10.73 -17.95
N ALA A 56 4.33 10.39 -18.99
CA ALA A 56 3.78 9.78 -20.20
C ALA A 56 3.52 8.29 -19.98
N LEU A 57 2.41 7.80 -20.55
CA LEU A 57 2.10 6.37 -20.58
C LEU A 57 3.17 5.62 -21.39
N GLN A 58 3.78 4.61 -20.78
CA GLN A 58 4.69 3.70 -21.46
C GLN A 58 3.90 2.64 -22.24
N SER A 59 4.54 2.01 -23.23
CA SER A 59 3.93 0.89 -23.96
C SER A 59 3.54 -0.24 -23.00
N PRO A 60 2.40 -0.92 -23.21
CA PRO A 60 1.97 -2.02 -22.35
C PRO A 60 3.05 -3.11 -22.27
N PRO A 61 3.28 -3.72 -21.10
CA PRO A 61 4.15 -4.88 -21.01
C PRO A 61 3.58 -6.01 -21.86
N ARG A 62 4.43 -6.62 -22.70
CA ARG A 62 4.05 -7.79 -23.49
C ARG A 62 3.97 -8.98 -22.53
N VAL A 63 2.76 -9.37 -22.12
CA VAL A 63 2.55 -10.54 -21.26
C VAL A 63 2.79 -11.79 -22.09
N THR A 64 3.90 -12.48 -21.87
CA THR A 64 4.11 -13.83 -22.39
C THR A 64 3.22 -14.78 -21.57
N GLN A 65 1.96 -14.94 -21.99
CA GLN A 65 1.15 -16.02 -21.45
C GLN A 65 1.76 -17.34 -21.91
N GLY A 66 2.50 -17.99 -21.01
CA GLY A 66 2.89 -19.38 -21.19
C GLY A 66 1.63 -20.22 -21.26
N ALA A 67 1.15 -20.51 -22.46
CA ALA A 67 0.09 -21.47 -22.71
C ALA A 67 0.60 -22.86 -22.34
N GLY A 68 0.59 -23.19 -21.05
CA GLY A 68 0.72 -24.55 -20.57
C GLY A 68 -0.44 -25.36 -21.15
N LYS A 69 -0.16 -26.18 -22.18
CA LYS A 69 -1.10 -27.20 -22.67
C LYS A 69 -1.45 -28.11 -21.50
N VAL A 70 -2.60 -27.86 -20.86
CA VAL A 70 -3.22 -28.83 -19.96
C VAL A 70 -3.67 -29.99 -20.84
N ARG A 71 -2.85 -31.03 -20.90
CA ARG A 71 -3.21 -32.33 -21.48
C ARG A 71 -4.34 -32.88 -20.62
N ARG A 72 -5.57 -32.75 -21.13
CA ARG A 72 -6.79 -33.29 -20.54
C ARG A 72 -6.67 -34.82 -20.52
N LEU A 73 -6.26 -35.39 -19.40
CA LEU A 73 -6.45 -36.81 -19.11
C LEU A 73 -7.93 -36.98 -18.74
N THR A 74 -8.70 -37.50 -19.68
CA THR A 74 -9.99 -38.12 -19.43
C THR A 74 -9.76 -39.41 -18.66
N GLU A 75 -10.38 -39.59 -17.51
CA GLU A 75 -10.58 -40.93 -16.95
C GLU A 75 -11.96 -41.05 -16.33
N ALA A 76 -12.73 -41.96 -16.92
CA ALA A 76 -14.07 -42.36 -16.53
C ALA A 76 -14.00 -43.45 -15.44
N ALA A 77 -15.05 -43.50 -14.63
CA ALA A 77 -15.18 -44.38 -13.49
C ALA A 77 -15.56 -45.84 -13.83
N ALA A 78 -15.15 -46.73 -12.92
CA ALA A 78 -15.78 -47.99 -12.47
C ALA A 78 -15.57 -49.29 -13.27
N ALA A 79 -14.97 -50.31 -12.62
CA ALA A 79 -15.66 -51.52 -12.11
C ALA A 79 -14.64 -52.53 -11.48
N ARG A 80 -15.19 -53.56 -10.82
CA ARG A 80 -14.65 -54.36 -9.69
C ARG A 80 -13.99 -55.71 -10.07
N GLY A 81 -13.20 -56.23 -9.12
CA GLY A 81 -12.92 -57.66 -8.85
C GLY A 81 -11.63 -58.19 -9.52
N GLY A 82 -10.70 -58.90 -8.89
CA GLY A 82 -10.62 -59.56 -7.59
C GLY A 82 -10.15 -61.01 -7.80
N VAL A 83 -8.86 -61.32 -7.64
CA VAL A 83 -8.30 -62.67 -7.35
C VAL A 83 -7.00 -62.54 -6.53
N LYS A 84 -6.88 -63.38 -5.50
CA LYS A 84 -5.72 -63.61 -4.62
C LYS A 84 -4.94 -64.86 -5.06
N THR A 85 -3.61 -64.86 -4.89
CA THR A 85 -2.74 -65.79 -4.13
C THR A 85 -1.28 -65.38 -4.39
N ASP A 86 -0.53 -64.90 -3.39
CA ASP A 86 0.27 -65.57 -2.35
C ASP A 86 1.78 -65.67 -2.68
N VAL A 87 2.54 -64.92 -1.86
CA VAL A 87 3.83 -65.20 -1.17
C VAL A 87 5.10 -65.44 -2.01
N GLU A 88 6.06 -64.51 -1.90
CA GLU A 88 7.39 -64.77 -1.29
C GLU A 88 8.10 -63.44 -0.99
N SER A 89 8.51 -63.29 0.27
CA SER A 89 9.26 -62.18 0.84
C SER A 89 10.75 -62.26 0.52
N VAL A 90 11.31 -61.21 -0.11
CA VAL A 90 12.74 -60.87 0.02
C VAL A 90 12.89 -59.35 -0.02
N GLN A 91 13.17 -58.77 1.16
CA GLN A 91 13.93 -57.52 1.24
C GLN A 91 15.41 -57.85 0.98
N PRO A 92 16.14 -56.91 0.36
CA PRO A 92 17.21 -56.31 1.14
C PRO A 92 17.21 -54.77 1.07
N ALA A 93 17.37 -54.22 2.27
CA ALA A 93 18.11 -53.02 2.67
C ALA A 93 18.51 -51.99 1.60
N LEU A 94 18.01 -50.78 1.83
CA LEU A 94 18.50 -49.49 1.33
C LEU A 94 19.98 -49.29 1.68
N PRO A 95 20.80 -48.75 0.76
CA PRO A 95 21.84 -47.81 1.14
C PRO A 95 21.20 -46.43 1.30
N ALA A 96 21.27 -45.90 2.52
CA ALA A 96 21.15 -44.48 2.78
C ALA A 96 22.29 -43.76 2.05
N GLN A 97 21.98 -43.11 0.93
CA GLN A 97 22.89 -42.14 0.33
C GLN A 97 22.48 -40.77 0.85
N GLU A 98 23.17 -40.39 1.93
CA GLU A 98 23.25 -39.05 2.48
C GLU A 98 23.80 -38.15 1.37
N ALA A 99 22.91 -37.47 0.64
CA ALA A 99 23.30 -36.38 -0.23
C ALA A 99 23.54 -35.16 0.66
N ASP A 100 24.79 -35.07 1.13
CA ASP A 100 25.36 -33.92 1.80
C ASP A 100 25.33 -32.72 0.83
N LEU A 101 24.23 -31.96 0.87
CA LEU A 101 24.14 -30.65 0.24
C LEU A 101 24.66 -29.65 1.27
N PRO A 102 25.81 -28.98 1.02
CA PRO A 102 26.24 -27.96 1.95
C PRO A 102 25.15 -26.89 2.02
N LEU A 103 24.63 -26.68 3.23
CA LEU A 103 23.87 -25.49 3.59
C LEU A 103 24.70 -24.28 3.16
N ARG A 104 24.36 -23.70 2.02
CA ARG A 104 24.89 -22.41 1.61
C ARG A 104 24.29 -21.38 2.55
N THR A 105 25.00 -21.10 3.64
CA THR A 105 24.80 -19.87 4.40
C THR A 105 24.96 -18.72 3.40
N PRO A 106 23.97 -17.81 3.28
CA PRO A 106 24.17 -16.62 2.46
C PRO A 106 25.40 -15.88 2.98
N PRO A 107 26.26 -15.33 2.10
CA PRO A 107 27.44 -14.61 2.55
C PRO A 107 27.00 -13.47 3.49
N PRO A 108 27.75 -13.20 4.57
CA PRO A 108 27.51 -12.02 5.37
C PRO A 108 27.57 -10.81 4.44
N LEU A 109 26.53 -9.98 4.48
CA LEU A 109 26.52 -8.69 3.81
C LEU A 109 27.68 -7.89 4.38
N ASP A 110 28.69 -7.66 3.55
CA ASP A 110 29.79 -6.76 3.86
C ASP A 110 29.19 -5.39 4.18
N LEU A 111 29.37 -4.96 5.44
CA LEU A 111 29.01 -3.63 5.90
C LEU A 111 30.10 -2.67 5.40
N GLY A 112 30.13 -2.50 4.08
CA GLY A 112 30.92 -1.49 3.42
C GLY A 112 30.50 -0.11 3.92
N ALA A 113 31.48 0.61 4.47
CA ALA A 113 31.33 1.92 5.07
C ALA A 113 30.52 2.89 4.21
N GLU A 114 29.68 3.67 4.89
CA GLU A 114 28.93 4.81 4.37
C GLU A 114 29.79 5.71 3.48
N ARG A 115 29.57 5.66 2.16
CA ARG A 115 29.97 6.72 1.22
C ARG A 115 29.17 6.62 -0.09
N ALA A 116 27.92 7.07 -0.01
CA ALA A 116 27.17 7.76 -1.07
C ALA A 116 25.83 8.20 -0.44
N ASP A 117 25.71 9.47 -0.08
CA ASP A 117 24.49 10.04 0.54
C ASP A 117 23.37 10.30 -0.50
N GLU A 118 23.54 9.75 -1.71
CA GLU A 118 22.51 9.72 -2.74
C GLU A 118 22.16 8.25 -3.00
N PRO A 119 20.90 7.84 -2.71
CA PRO A 119 20.42 6.53 -3.08
C PRO A 119 20.46 6.48 -4.61
N GLY A 120 20.89 5.36 -5.17
CA GLY A 120 21.28 5.30 -6.57
C GLY A 120 20.14 5.63 -7.54
N PRO A 121 20.42 5.61 -8.86
CA PRO A 121 19.46 5.96 -9.91
C PRO A 121 18.19 5.07 -9.92
N GLU A 122 18.12 4.02 -9.09
CA GLU A 122 16.97 3.14 -8.98
C GLU A 122 15.70 3.77 -8.39
N TRP A 123 15.79 4.93 -7.72
CA TRP A 123 14.62 5.56 -7.10
C TRP A 123 13.86 6.48 -8.05
N PRO A 124 12.52 6.33 -8.16
CA PRO A 124 11.72 7.19 -9.02
C PRO A 124 11.88 8.65 -8.61
N LEU A 125 11.83 9.54 -9.61
CA LEU A 125 11.79 10.98 -9.39
C LEU A 125 10.56 11.34 -8.55
N SER A 126 10.62 12.48 -7.85
CA SER A 126 9.51 12.96 -7.04
C SER A 126 8.25 13.10 -7.91
N SER A 127 7.08 12.71 -7.40
CA SER A 127 5.84 12.68 -8.18
C SER A 127 4.61 13.06 -7.36
N ARG A 128 3.57 13.54 -8.03
CA ARG A 128 2.24 13.80 -7.46
C ARG A 128 1.16 13.09 -8.25
N LEU A 129 0.28 12.42 -7.52
CA LEU A 129 -0.88 11.69 -8.02
C LEU A 129 -2.13 12.33 -7.42
N ARG A 130 -3.19 12.49 -8.22
CA ARG A 130 -4.49 12.96 -7.74
C ARG A 130 -5.56 11.95 -8.10
N TYR A 131 -6.51 11.77 -7.19
CA TYR A 131 -7.54 10.74 -7.29
C TYR A 131 -8.93 11.34 -7.12
N GLY A 132 -9.89 10.77 -7.83
CA GLY A 132 -11.29 10.88 -7.49
C GLY A 132 -11.62 9.87 -6.39
N LEU A 133 -12.32 10.32 -5.35
CA LEU A 133 -12.79 9.47 -4.26
C LEU A 133 -14.28 9.22 -4.41
N THR A 134 -14.68 7.96 -4.40
CA THR A 134 -16.07 7.53 -4.22
C THR A 134 -16.13 6.50 -3.11
N GLY A 135 -17.26 6.37 -2.44
CA GLY A 135 -17.39 5.39 -1.37
C GLY A 135 -18.77 5.30 -0.79
N HIS A 136 -18.89 4.47 0.23
CA HIS A 136 -20.07 4.35 1.05
C HIS A 136 -19.66 4.37 2.51
N TYR A 137 -20.33 5.20 3.28
CA TYR A 137 -20.30 5.21 4.72
C TYR A 137 -21.58 5.87 5.23
N GLN A 138 -22.49 5.08 5.78
CA GLN A 138 -23.82 5.55 6.21
C GLN A 138 -24.52 6.39 5.12
N GLY A 139 -24.27 6.06 3.85
CA GLY A 139 -24.62 6.87 2.69
C GLY A 139 -23.47 6.99 1.67
N PRO A 140 -23.76 7.37 0.41
CA PRO A 140 -22.73 7.61 -0.58
C PRO A 140 -21.84 8.80 -0.19
N VAL A 141 -20.53 8.66 -0.37
CA VAL A 141 -19.57 9.72 -0.13
C VAL A 141 -18.70 9.95 -1.37
N HIS A 142 -18.31 11.21 -1.56
CA HIS A 142 -17.46 11.65 -2.67
C HIS A 142 -16.37 12.57 -2.16
N GLY A 143 -15.29 12.69 -2.91
CA GLY A 143 -14.21 13.62 -2.60
C GLY A 143 -13.03 13.47 -3.54
N ASP A 144 -11.85 13.79 -3.02
CA ASP A 144 -10.60 13.70 -3.73
C ASP A 144 -9.46 13.30 -2.79
N ALA A 145 -8.39 12.79 -3.39
CA ALA A 145 -7.15 12.56 -2.68
C ALA A 145 -5.95 12.99 -3.51
N GLU A 146 -4.87 13.35 -2.83
CA GLU A 146 -3.58 13.71 -3.42
C GLU A 146 -2.47 12.96 -2.70
N VAL A 147 -1.57 12.34 -3.46
CA VAL A 147 -0.37 11.68 -2.96
C VAL A 147 0.85 12.35 -3.55
N GLU A 148 1.75 12.82 -2.71
CA GLU A 148 3.06 13.32 -3.12
C GLU A 148 4.15 12.36 -2.62
N TRP A 149 4.94 11.83 -3.54
CA TRP A 149 6.23 11.18 -3.28
C TRP A 149 7.32 12.21 -3.52
N LEU A 150 8.11 12.54 -2.50
CA LEU A 150 9.15 13.56 -2.57
C LEU A 150 10.47 12.95 -2.10
N ARG A 151 11.57 13.23 -2.81
CA ARG A 151 12.91 12.83 -2.36
C ARG A 151 13.93 13.95 -2.53
N GLN A 152 14.91 13.99 -1.63
CA GLN A 152 16.07 14.88 -1.67
C GLN A 152 17.29 14.12 -1.13
N GLY A 153 18.17 13.67 -2.03
CA GLY A 153 19.23 12.71 -1.67
C GLY A 153 18.62 11.44 -1.07
N ALA A 154 19.18 10.97 0.04
CA ALA A 154 18.68 9.81 0.79
C ALA A 154 17.41 10.07 1.61
N ARG A 155 16.92 11.30 1.71
CA ARG A 155 15.68 11.60 2.44
C ARG A 155 14.47 11.45 1.52
N TYR A 156 13.41 10.86 2.07
CA TYR A 156 12.11 10.85 1.40
C TYR A 156 11.02 11.44 2.28
N GLN A 157 9.93 11.84 1.64
CA GLN A 157 8.69 12.14 2.29
C GLN A 157 7.51 11.70 1.41
N VAL A 158 6.54 10.99 2.00
CA VAL A 158 5.23 10.72 1.40
C VAL A 158 4.19 11.55 2.09
N ARG A 159 3.39 12.28 1.33
CA ARG A 159 2.25 13.06 1.86
C ARG A 159 0.99 12.61 1.16
N LEU A 160 0.02 12.10 1.93
CA LEU A 160 -1.29 11.74 1.44
C LEU A 160 -2.32 12.66 2.07
N MET A 161 -3.05 13.41 1.26
CA MET A 161 -4.19 14.21 1.68
C MET A 161 -5.47 13.61 1.10
N VAL A 162 -6.45 13.35 1.95
CA VAL A 162 -7.77 12.85 1.57
C VAL A 162 -8.82 13.84 2.04
N SER A 163 -9.71 14.27 1.17
CA SER A 163 -10.85 15.13 1.50
C SER A 163 -12.15 14.42 1.15
N VAL A 164 -13.12 14.44 2.06
CA VAL A 164 -14.49 13.93 1.82
C VAL A 164 -15.49 15.06 1.96
N GLY A 165 -16.37 15.18 0.97
CA GLY A 165 -17.33 16.28 0.83
C GLY A 165 -16.96 17.25 -0.29
N PRO A 166 -17.64 18.42 -0.35
CA PRO A 166 -17.39 19.45 -1.36
C PRO A 166 -15.95 19.95 -1.34
N ARG A 167 -15.34 20.18 -2.51
CA ARG A 167 -13.94 20.62 -2.64
C ARG A 167 -13.59 21.89 -1.84
N LEU A 168 -14.51 22.86 -1.80
CA LEU A 168 -14.29 24.14 -1.13
C LEU A 168 -14.46 24.05 0.40
N ALA A 169 -15.29 23.14 0.88
CA ALA A 169 -15.62 22.99 2.29
C ALA A 169 -15.86 21.51 2.63
N PRO A 170 -14.79 20.69 2.66
CA PRO A 170 -14.93 19.27 2.94
C PRO A 170 -15.37 19.04 4.39
N PHE A 171 -16.25 18.07 4.60
CA PHE A 171 -16.71 17.69 5.93
C PHE A 171 -15.61 17.06 6.77
N MET A 172 -14.66 16.41 6.08
CA MET A 172 -13.48 15.84 6.70
C MET A 172 -12.29 15.91 5.75
N ARG A 173 -11.13 16.23 6.32
CA ARG A 173 -9.83 16.14 5.66
C ARG A 173 -8.87 15.36 6.53
N ARG A 174 -8.19 14.37 5.98
CA ARG A 174 -7.10 13.65 6.64
C ARG A 174 -5.80 13.85 5.87
N THR A 175 -4.73 14.16 6.60
CA THR A 175 -3.37 14.25 6.05
C THR A 175 -2.48 13.22 6.74
N LEU A 176 -1.85 12.36 5.97
CA LEU A 176 -0.85 11.40 6.43
C LEU A 176 0.50 11.83 5.88
N VAL A 177 1.53 11.81 6.72
CA VAL A 177 2.90 12.11 6.31
C VAL A 177 3.82 11.04 6.84
N SER A 178 4.62 10.46 5.97
CA SER A 178 5.71 9.55 6.29
C SER A 178 7.02 10.18 5.83
N GLU A 179 8.04 10.15 6.67
CA GLU A 179 9.39 10.59 6.33
C GLU A 179 10.44 9.65 6.91
N GLY A 180 11.59 9.61 6.26
CA GLY A 180 12.70 8.77 6.66
C GLY A 180 13.79 8.73 5.60
N ARG A 181 14.44 7.57 5.47
CA ARG A 181 15.58 7.37 4.58
C ARG A 181 15.29 6.33 3.49
N LEU A 182 15.94 6.53 2.35
CA LEU A 182 16.05 5.58 1.26
C LEU A 182 17.37 4.82 1.44
N GLY A 183 17.33 3.50 1.28
CA GLY A 183 18.51 2.65 1.34
C GLY A 183 18.40 1.45 0.41
N ALA A 184 19.43 0.60 0.40
CA ALA A 184 19.49 -0.57 -0.48
C ALA A 184 18.32 -1.55 -0.29
N GLN A 185 17.80 -1.65 0.93
CA GLN A 185 16.66 -2.49 1.32
C GLN A 185 15.30 -1.82 1.09
N GLY A 186 15.30 -0.57 0.59
CA GLY A 186 14.10 0.16 0.26
C GLY A 186 13.86 1.37 1.15
N ILE A 187 12.59 1.63 1.42
CA ILE A 187 12.13 2.73 2.26
C ILE A 187 12.28 2.34 3.72
N ALA A 188 12.97 3.16 4.50
CA ALA A 188 13.08 3.04 5.95
C ALA A 188 12.38 4.25 6.61
N PRO A 189 11.09 4.14 6.95
CA PRO A 189 10.39 5.19 7.66
C PRO A 189 10.99 5.42 9.03
N GLN A 190 11.04 6.69 9.44
CA GLN A 190 11.52 7.11 10.76
C GLN A 190 10.42 7.81 11.54
N ARG A 191 9.49 8.46 10.84
CA ARG A 191 8.35 9.13 11.45
C ARG A 191 7.12 9.05 10.56
N PHE A 192 6.03 8.60 11.16
CA PHE A 192 4.69 8.67 10.61
C PHE A 192 3.86 9.65 11.42
N SER A 193 3.09 10.51 10.76
CA SER A 193 2.18 11.46 11.38
C SER A 193 0.87 11.53 10.62
N GLU A 194 -0.22 11.58 11.35
CA GLU A 194 -1.57 11.65 10.82
C GLU A 194 -2.30 12.81 11.49
N GLU A 195 -2.97 13.64 10.70
CA GLU A 195 -3.87 14.67 11.18
C GLU A 195 -5.24 14.51 10.53
N THR A 196 -6.29 14.45 11.35
CA THR A 196 -7.68 14.37 10.89
C THR A 196 -8.43 15.61 11.37
N ARG A 197 -8.99 16.36 10.42
CA ARG A 197 -9.87 17.51 10.66
C ARG A 197 -11.29 17.14 10.24
N MET A 198 -12.25 17.39 11.11
CA MET A 198 -13.67 17.19 10.82
C MET A 198 -14.41 18.47 11.16
N LEU A 199 -15.45 18.77 10.38
CA LEU A 199 -16.31 19.93 10.67
C LEU A 199 -16.91 19.79 12.07
N LEU A 200 -16.94 20.88 12.83
CA LEU A 200 -17.46 20.95 14.21
C LEU A 200 -16.63 20.22 15.27
N PHE A 201 -15.44 19.70 14.95
CA PHE A 201 -14.58 19.07 15.95
C PHE A 201 -13.14 19.56 15.92
N ALA A 202 -12.47 19.48 17.07
CA ALA A 202 -11.04 19.76 17.18
C ALA A 202 -10.21 18.79 16.32
N PRO A 203 -9.16 19.27 15.63
CA PRO A 203 -8.24 18.40 14.90
C PRO A 203 -7.62 17.34 15.81
N ARG A 204 -7.46 16.13 15.28
CA ARG A 204 -6.78 15.03 15.98
C ARG A 204 -5.50 14.67 15.27
N ARG A 205 -4.47 14.43 16.06
CA ARG A 205 -3.15 14.03 15.60
C ARG A 205 -2.76 12.69 16.22
N LEU A 206 -2.19 11.82 15.40
CA LEU A 206 -1.60 10.55 15.80
C LEU A 206 -0.27 10.40 15.06
N GLY A 207 0.60 9.53 15.56
CA GLY A 207 1.89 9.28 14.93
C GLY A 207 2.60 8.08 15.52
N VAL A 208 3.63 7.67 14.80
CA VAL A 208 4.55 6.61 15.20
C VAL A 208 5.96 7.10 14.92
N GLU A 209 6.83 6.99 15.91
CA GLU A 209 8.28 7.10 15.71
C GLU A 209 8.83 5.69 15.47
N LEU A 210 9.53 5.51 14.36
CA LEU A 210 10.06 4.22 13.92
C LEU A 210 11.58 4.23 14.11
N GLY A 211 12.02 4.04 15.35
CA GLY A 211 13.43 3.94 15.68
C GLY A 211 14.06 2.65 15.13
N PRO A 212 15.40 2.57 15.07
CA PRO A 212 16.09 1.41 14.50
C PRO A 212 15.86 0.11 15.26
N THR A 213 15.57 0.18 16.57
CA THR A 213 15.36 -0.98 17.45
C THR A 213 13.96 -1.03 18.06
N GLU A 214 13.37 0.13 18.33
CA GLU A 214 12.09 0.28 18.99
C GLU A 214 11.24 1.33 18.26
N LEU A 215 9.95 1.05 18.13
CA LEU A 215 8.95 1.99 17.65
C LEU A 215 8.11 2.50 18.82
N ALA A 216 7.69 3.76 18.76
CA ALA A 216 6.89 4.41 19.80
C ALA A 216 5.60 5.00 19.21
N PHE A 217 4.46 4.63 19.78
CA PHE A 217 3.15 5.14 19.39
C PHE A 217 2.77 6.38 20.22
N SER A 218 1.90 7.23 19.68
CA SER A 218 1.37 8.40 20.41
C SER A 218 0.59 8.06 21.68
N ASN A 219 0.18 6.81 21.88
CA ASN A 219 -0.47 6.35 23.11
C ASN A 219 0.53 5.89 24.19
N GLY A 220 1.84 6.08 23.98
CA GLY A 220 2.91 5.69 24.89
C GLY A 220 3.35 4.22 24.78
N ARG A 221 2.65 3.39 23.98
CA ARG A 221 3.06 2.02 23.74
C ARG A 221 4.36 1.99 22.91
N ARG A 222 5.18 0.98 23.17
CA ARG A 222 6.43 0.71 22.45
C ARG A 222 6.47 -0.74 22.01
N GLU A 223 7.04 -1.00 20.85
CA GLU A 223 7.23 -2.35 20.31
C GLU A 223 8.60 -2.45 19.63
N ARG A 224 9.13 -3.67 19.46
CA ARG A 224 10.40 -3.87 18.74
C ARG A 224 10.18 -3.57 17.25
N THR A 225 11.07 -2.80 16.63
CA THR A 225 11.03 -2.50 15.20
C THR A 225 11.34 -3.76 14.38
N PRO A 226 10.38 -4.29 13.58
CA PRO A 226 10.66 -5.38 12.67
C PRO A 226 11.47 -4.89 11.46
N ALA A 227 12.25 -5.79 10.87
CA ALA A 227 12.92 -5.51 9.60
C ALA A 227 11.89 -5.18 8.51
N GLY A 228 12.18 -4.16 7.70
CA GLY A 228 11.33 -3.76 6.58
C GLY A 228 9.99 -3.13 6.96
N VAL A 229 9.77 -2.76 8.24
CA VAL A 229 8.52 -2.14 8.68
C VAL A 229 8.17 -0.92 7.83
N GLN A 230 6.91 -0.82 7.42
CA GLN A 230 6.36 0.33 6.73
C GLN A 230 5.24 0.96 7.55
N ASP A 231 4.83 2.15 7.15
CA ASP A 231 3.65 2.82 7.67
C ASP A 231 2.55 2.91 6.59
N SER A 232 1.38 3.42 6.98
CA SER A 232 0.21 3.50 6.10
C SER A 232 0.43 4.32 4.81
N ALA A 233 1.32 5.33 4.84
CA ALA A 233 1.58 6.20 3.70
C ALA A 233 2.74 5.68 2.82
N SER A 234 3.80 5.13 3.42
CA SER A 234 4.97 4.64 2.69
C SER A 234 4.77 3.29 1.99
N GLN A 235 3.85 2.44 2.48
CA GLN A 235 3.67 1.07 1.97
C GLN A 235 3.50 0.97 0.45
N PHE A 236 2.68 1.83 -0.18
CA PHE A 236 2.42 1.74 -1.60
C PHE A 236 3.60 2.24 -2.44
N ALA A 237 4.32 3.25 -1.95
CA ALA A 237 5.56 3.68 -2.57
C ALA A 237 6.62 2.57 -2.51
N HIS A 238 6.68 1.82 -1.40
CA HIS A 238 7.58 0.67 -1.26
C HIS A 238 7.22 -0.45 -2.27
N LEU A 239 5.93 -0.80 -2.38
CA LEU A 239 5.46 -1.80 -3.35
C LEU A 239 5.74 -1.39 -4.80
N SER A 240 5.50 -0.11 -5.14
CA SER A 240 5.85 0.42 -6.46
C SER A 240 7.35 0.28 -6.73
N TRP A 241 8.21 0.63 -5.78
CA TRP A 241 9.66 0.49 -5.92
C TRP A 241 10.12 -0.97 -6.09
N LEU A 242 9.56 -1.90 -5.32
CA LEU A 242 9.88 -3.33 -5.44
C LEU A 242 9.63 -3.86 -6.85
N LEU A 243 8.48 -3.50 -7.45
CA LEU A 243 8.12 -3.92 -8.80
C LEU A 243 8.90 -3.16 -9.88
N LEU A 244 9.03 -1.83 -9.73
CA LEU A 244 9.74 -0.97 -10.69
C LEU A 244 11.20 -1.39 -10.86
N THR A 245 11.84 -1.83 -9.78
CA THR A 245 13.26 -2.21 -9.78
C THR A 245 13.49 -3.70 -10.02
N GLY A 246 12.43 -4.49 -10.24
CA GLY A 246 12.53 -5.94 -10.45
C GLY A 246 12.94 -6.74 -9.21
N ARG A 247 13.01 -6.12 -8.03
CA ARG A 247 13.26 -6.81 -6.75
C ARG A 247 12.17 -7.83 -6.42
N VAL A 248 10.95 -7.53 -6.87
CA VAL A 248 9.87 -8.50 -6.95
C VAL A 248 9.43 -8.60 -8.41
N GLN A 249 9.57 -9.78 -9.00
CA GLN A 249 9.05 -10.02 -10.34
C GLN A 249 7.54 -10.30 -10.24
N PRO A 250 6.69 -9.51 -10.92
CA PRO A 250 5.26 -9.65 -10.75
C PRO A 250 4.75 -10.92 -11.42
N ALA A 251 4.15 -11.81 -10.62
CA ALA A 251 3.47 -13.02 -11.05
C ALA A 251 2.34 -13.36 -10.07
N VAL A 252 1.33 -14.10 -10.53
CA VAL A 252 0.20 -14.52 -9.69
C VAL A 252 0.70 -15.40 -8.54
N GLY A 253 0.20 -15.15 -7.33
CA GLY A 253 0.56 -15.90 -6.13
C GLY A 253 1.85 -15.43 -5.44
N VAL A 254 2.59 -14.49 -6.04
CA VAL A 254 3.73 -13.85 -5.39
C VAL A 254 3.23 -13.07 -4.17
N ALA A 255 3.81 -13.33 -3.01
CA ALA A 255 3.48 -12.67 -1.76
C ALA A 255 4.62 -11.76 -1.28
N ILE A 256 4.26 -10.64 -0.67
CA ILE A 256 5.18 -9.64 -0.12
C ILE A 256 4.81 -9.41 1.35
N ASP A 257 5.71 -9.79 2.26
CA ASP A 257 5.59 -9.49 3.68
C ASP A 257 6.03 -8.05 3.96
N LEU A 258 5.19 -7.30 4.65
CA LEU A 258 5.37 -5.88 4.88
C LEU A 258 4.82 -5.48 6.26
N PRO A 259 5.54 -5.71 7.36
CA PRO A 259 5.06 -5.34 8.70
C PRO A 259 4.58 -3.89 8.71
N LEU A 260 3.35 -3.63 9.19
CA LEU A 260 2.75 -2.29 9.15
C LEU A 260 2.64 -1.70 10.55
N ALA A 261 3.30 -0.57 10.75
CA ALA A 261 3.14 0.31 11.90
C ALA A 261 1.97 1.28 11.64
N LEU A 262 0.76 0.86 12.03
CA LEU A 262 -0.42 1.72 12.04
C LEU A 262 -0.39 2.63 13.28
N PRO A 263 -1.06 3.80 13.27
CA PRO A 263 -0.97 4.77 14.37
C PRO A 263 -1.27 4.24 15.79
N ALA A 264 -1.98 3.11 15.92
CA ALA A 264 -2.27 2.48 17.20
C ALA A 264 -1.75 1.04 17.33
N ARG A 265 -1.16 0.44 16.28
CA ARG A 265 -0.65 -0.93 16.33
C ARG A 265 0.36 -1.29 15.25
N LEU A 266 1.31 -2.14 15.62
CA LEU A 266 2.09 -2.91 14.70
C LEU A 266 1.32 -4.20 14.37
N GLN A 267 1.27 -4.57 13.11
CA GLN A 267 0.69 -5.85 12.70
C GLN A 267 1.50 -6.47 11.57
N PRO A 268 1.62 -7.81 11.53
CA PRO A 268 2.08 -8.48 10.32
C PRO A 268 1.10 -8.20 9.19
N TRP A 269 1.62 -7.93 8.01
CA TRP A 269 0.81 -7.66 6.83
C TRP A 269 1.47 -8.33 5.64
N ARG A 270 0.64 -8.90 4.76
CA ARG A 270 1.10 -9.58 3.56
C ARG A 270 0.23 -9.15 2.39
N TYR A 271 0.86 -8.72 1.32
CA TYR A 271 0.21 -8.52 0.02
C TYR A 271 0.40 -9.76 -0.84
N GLU A 272 -0.60 -10.11 -1.64
CA GLU A 272 -0.45 -11.10 -2.70
C GLU A 272 -0.84 -10.50 -4.04
N LEU A 273 -0.04 -10.79 -5.07
CA LEU A 273 -0.32 -10.43 -6.44
C LEU A 273 -1.37 -11.39 -7.00
N GLU A 274 -2.58 -10.89 -7.25
CA GLU A 274 -3.70 -11.73 -7.74
C GLU A 274 -3.71 -11.86 -9.27
N GLY A 275 -3.16 -10.87 -9.97
CA GLY A 275 -3.13 -10.86 -11.43
C GLY A 275 -3.11 -9.46 -12.02
N LEU A 276 -2.99 -9.39 -13.34
CA LEU A 276 -3.13 -8.17 -14.11
C LEU A 276 -4.62 -7.95 -14.44
N GLU A 277 -5.17 -6.82 -14.02
CA GLU A 277 -6.55 -6.42 -14.29
C GLU A 277 -6.58 -5.11 -15.07
N THR A 278 -7.54 -4.94 -15.97
CA THR A 278 -7.78 -3.66 -16.63
C THR A 278 -8.57 -2.74 -15.69
N VAL A 279 -8.01 -1.56 -15.39
CA VAL A 279 -8.61 -0.55 -14.54
C VAL A 279 -9.08 0.62 -15.41
N GLU A 280 -10.38 0.91 -15.37
CA GLU A 280 -10.95 2.09 -16.02
C GLU A 280 -10.59 3.36 -15.25
N THR A 281 -10.01 4.34 -15.94
CA THR A 281 -9.66 5.64 -15.38
C THR A 281 -10.06 6.75 -16.36
N PRO A 282 -10.14 8.02 -15.93
CA PRO A 282 -10.24 9.18 -16.83
C PRO A 282 -9.11 9.28 -17.86
N LEU A 283 -7.99 8.57 -17.67
CA LEU A 283 -6.88 8.48 -18.63
C LEU A 283 -7.06 7.37 -19.67
N GLY A 284 -8.17 6.63 -19.60
CA GLY A 284 -8.42 5.41 -20.36
C GLY A 284 -8.22 4.15 -19.53
N ALA A 285 -8.36 3.00 -20.19
CA ALA A 285 -8.19 1.68 -19.62
C ALA A 285 -6.70 1.37 -19.41
N LEU A 286 -6.31 1.06 -18.17
CA LEU A 286 -4.92 0.79 -17.79
C LEU A 286 -4.78 -0.64 -17.23
N PRO A 287 -3.97 -1.53 -17.84
CA PRO A 287 -3.59 -2.79 -17.22
C PRO A 287 -2.76 -2.53 -15.95
N ALA A 288 -3.17 -3.10 -14.84
CA ALA A 288 -2.54 -2.91 -13.54
C ALA A 288 -2.50 -4.21 -12.72
N TRP A 289 -1.38 -4.45 -12.04
CA TRP A 289 -1.25 -5.57 -11.12
C TRP A 289 -2.05 -5.29 -9.86
N LYS A 290 -2.99 -6.19 -9.54
CA LYS A 290 -3.76 -6.13 -8.30
C LYS A 290 -2.99 -6.80 -7.17
N LEU A 291 -2.72 -6.04 -6.12
CA LEU A 291 -2.15 -6.52 -4.87
C LEU A 291 -3.21 -6.43 -3.78
N ALA A 292 -3.65 -7.58 -3.28
CA ALA A 292 -4.66 -7.69 -2.25
C ALA A 292 -4.04 -8.13 -0.92
N PRO A 293 -4.51 -7.60 0.22
CA PRO A 293 -4.01 -8.03 1.53
C PRO A 293 -4.49 -9.45 1.85
N ARG A 294 -3.57 -10.28 2.35
CA ARG A 294 -3.83 -11.60 2.92
C ARG A 294 -3.85 -11.48 4.43
N VAL A 295 -5.04 -11.53 5.01
CA VAL A 295 -5.24 -11.52 6.46
C VAL A 295 -5.98 -12.77 6.91
N THR A 296 -5.57 -13.33 8.06
CA THR A 296 -6.18 -14.53 8.64
C THR A 296 -7.50 -14.23 9.33
N ASP A 297 -7.64 -13.07 9.98
CA ASP A 297 -8.91 -12.54 10.48
C ASP A 297 -9.23 -11.21 9.78
N ARG A 298 -10.40 -11.13 9.17
CA ARG A 298 -10.91 -9.94 8.49
C ARG A 298 -11.75 -9.05 9.39
N ARG A 299 -12.19 -9.53 10.57
CA ARG A 299 -13.07 -8.76 11.45
C ARG A 299 -12.37 -7.52 11.97
N GLY A 300 -12.91 -6.35 11.65
CA GLY A 300 -12.32 -5.06 12.00
C GLY A 300 -10.96 -4.78 11.34
N ALA A 301 -10.59 -5.54 10.31
CA ALA A 301 -9.38 -5.31 9.53
C ALA A 301 -9.68 -4.30 8.41
N LEU A 302 -8.81 -3.29 8.28
CA LEU A 302 -8.84 -2.38 7.13
C LEU A 302 -8.12 -3.02 5.97
N LEU A 303 -8.86 -3.49 4.97
CA LEU A 303 -8.29 -4.13 3.81
C LEU A 303 -8.07 -3.08 2.71
N ALA A 304 -6.81 -2.73 2.47
CA ALA A 304 -6.43 -1.84 1.39
C ALA A 304 -5.83 -2.64 0.23
N THR A 305 -6.59 -2.79 -0.85
CA THR A 305 -6.16 -3.40 -2.12
C THR A 305 -5.68 -2.31 -3.07
N VAL A 306 -4.57 -2.54 -3.77
CA VAL A 306 -3.97 -1.56 -4.68
C VAL A 306 -3.77 -2.14 -6.07
N TRP A 307 -3.96 -1.33 -7.10
CA TRP A 307 -3.67 -1.67 -8.50
C TRP A 307 -2.50 -0.82 -8.99
N LEU A 308 -1.38 -1.47 -9.33
CA LEU A 308 -0.14 -0.82 -9.77
C LEU A 308 0.04 -0.97 -11.28
N ALA A 309 0.03 0.14 -12.02
CA ALA A 309 0.08 0.11 -13.49
C ALA A 309 1.53 0.15 -14.02
N PRO A 310 2.02 -0.89 -14.72
CA PRO A 310 3.37 -0.88 -15.29
C PRO A 310 3.62 0.29 -16.25
N GLN A 311 2.58 0.68 -17.01
CA GLN A 311 2.64 1.82 -17.95
C GLN A 311 2.89 3.17 -17.28
N LEU A 312 2.66 3.26 -15.97
CA LEU A 312 2.90 4.45 -15.15
C LEU A 312 3.95 4.15 -14.07
N GLN A 313 5.04 3.45 -14.41
CA GLN A 313 6.13 3.17 -13.47
C GLN A 313 5.66 2.41 -12.21
N TYR A 314 4.68 1.51 -12.36
CA TYR A 314 4.02 0.79 -11.26
C TYR A 314 3.37 1.72 -10.21
N LEU A 315 2.95 2.92 -10.61
CA LEU A 315 2.21 3.81 -9.73
C LEU A 315 0.78 3.30 -9.45
N PRO A 316 0.21 3.59 -8.25
CA PRO A 316 -1.17 3.24 -7.93
C PRO A 316 -2.17 3.96 -8.82
N VAL A 317 -2.93 3.21 -9.61
CA VAL A 317 -4.02 3.74 -10.45
C VAL A 317 -5.38 3.59 -9.80
N ARG A 318 -5.50 2.65 -8.86
CA ARG A 318 -6.68 2.45 -8.03
C ARG A 318 -6.28 1.95 -6.65
N ILE A 319 -7.01 2.38 -5.63
CA ILE A 319 -6.91 1.85 -4.28
C ILE A 319 -8.33 1.64 -3.76
N ASP A 320 -8.66 0.41 -3.36
CA ASP A 320 -9.91 0.07 -2.69
C ASP A 320 -9.62 -0.21 -1.22
N ILE A 321 -10.26 0.54 -0.34
CA ILE A 321 -10.15 0.43 1.11
C ILE A 321 -11.50 -0.06 1.63
N GLN A 322 -11.53 -1.23 2.25
CA GLN A 322 -12.72 -1.84 2.82
C GLN A 322 -12.53 -2.07 4.33
N GLN A 323 -13.48 -1.61 5.12
CA GLN A 323 -13.53 -1.87 6.57
C GLN A 323 -14.51 -2.99 6.89
N ASP A 324 -15.71 -2.90 6.30
CA ASP A 324 -16.84 -3.79 6.50
C ASP A 324 -17.77 -3.71 5.27
N GLU A 325 -18.92 -4.39 5.32
CA GLU A 325 -19.89 -4.46 4.22
C GLU A 325 -20.52 -3.09 3.88
N HIS A 326 -20.53 -2.15 4.82
CA HIS A 326 -21.19 -0.85 4.69
C HIS A 326 -20.18 0.31 4.63
N THR A 327 -18.90 -0.01 4.62
CA THR A 327 -17.84 0.98 4.76
C THR A 327 -16.70 0.67 3.79
N GLN A 328 -16.72 1.39 2.67
CA GLN A 328 -15.74 1.25 1.61
C GLN A 328 -15.42 2.58 0.95
N ILE A 329 -14.16 2.74 0.55
CA ILE A 329 -13.68 3.87 -0.24
C ILE A 329 -12.90 3.34 -1.43
N ARG A 330 -13.13 3.93 -2.59
CA ARG A 330 -12.38 3.72 -3.81
C ARG A 330 -11.73 5.03 -4.23
N LEU A 331 -10.44 4.96 -4.51
CA LEU A 331 -9.63 6.01 -5.12
C LEU A 331 -9.29 5.56 -6.54
N VAL A 332 -9.58 6.40 -7.54
CA VAL A 332 -9.18 6.16 -8.94
C VAL A 332 -8.38 7.36 -9.43
N LEU A 333 -7.23 7.11 -10.05
CA LEU A 333 -6.35 8.15 -10.59
C LEU A 333 -7.14 9.07 -11.53
N ALA A 334 -7.11 10.37 -11.28
CA ALA A 334 -7.99 11.34 -11.93
C ALA A 334 -7.33 12.08 -13.11
N GLU A 335 -6.01 12.22 -13.10
CA GLU A 335 -5.24 12.98 -14.09
C GLU A 335 -3.83 12.38 -14.23
N PRO A 336 -3.07 12.70 -15.31
CA PRO A 336 -1.72 12.21 -15.47
C PRO A 336 -0.85 12.61 -14.28
N PRO A 337 -0.10 11.69 -13.64
CA PRO A 337 0.77 12.05 -12.53
C PRO A 337 1.79 13.11 -12.96
N LEU A 338 2.09 14.05 -12.08
CA LEU A 338 3.19 14.99 -12.30
C LEU A 338 4.47 14.44 -11.69
N GLN A 339 5.60 14.78 -12.28
CA GLN A 339 6.94 14.36 -11.88
C GLN A 339 7.90 15.54 -11.90
N GLU A 340 8.92 15.47 -11.05
CA GLU A 340 10.07 16.36 -11.07
C GLU A 340 10.74 16.34 -12.44
N ALA A 341 11.26 17.49 -12.89
CA ALA A 341 12.10 17.51 -14.07
C ALA A 341 13.37 16.69 -13.81
N ALA A 342 13.73 15.79 -14.72
CA ALA A 342 15.01 15.09 -14.60
C ALA A 342 16.14 16.12 -14.53
N ARG A 343 16.99 16.05 -13.50
CA ARG A 343 18.21 16.86 -13.50
C ARG A 343 19.01 16.49 -14.74
N PRO A 344 19.53 17.46 -15.51
CA PRO A 344 20.47 17.13 -16.58
C PRO A 344 21.64 16.36 -15.95
N SER A 345 21.92 15.18 -16.49
CA SER A 345 23.07 14.37 -16.10
C SER A 345 24.34 15.21 -16.25
N ALA A 346 25.18 15.24 -15.21
CA ALA A 346 26.43 16.00 -15.19
C ALA A 346 27.43 15.57 -16.29
N ASP A 347 27.18 14.44 -16.98
CA ASP A 347 27.99 13.95 -18.10
C ASP A 347 27.95 14.83 -19.35
N ASN A 348 26.93 15.70 -19.50
CA ASN A 348 26.84 16.56 -20.69
C ASN A 348 27.54 17.92 -20.53
N ALA A 349 28.19 18.19 -19.39
CA ALA A 349 28.88 19.46 -19.13
C ALA A 349 30.38 19.43 -19.49
N ASN A 350 30.91 18.30 -19.97
CA ASN A 350 32.35 18.11 -20.21
C ASN A 350 32.71 17.86 -21.68
N HIS A 351 31.91 18.34 -22.64
CA HIS A 351 32.40 18.52 -24.01
C HIS A 351 32.77 20.00 -24.18
N PRO A 352 34.04 20.40 -23.97
CA PRO A 352 34.49 21.69 -24.48
C PRO A 352 34.40 21.63 -26.00
N GLU A 353 33.45 22.39 -26.53
CA GLU A 353 33.30 22.72 -27.93
C GLU A 353 34.68 23.17 -28.47
N GLY A 354 35.20 22.42 -29.44
CA GLY A 354 36.54 22.63 -29.97
C GLY A 354 36.69 24.02 -30.57
N ASP A 355 37.75 24.72 -30.19
CA ASP A 355 38.18 25.97 -30.80
C ASP A 355 38.32 25.81 -32.32
N PRO A 356 37.76 26.73 -33.14
CA PRO A 356 38.07 26.77 -34.56
C PRO A 356 39.49 27.31 -34.74
N LYS A 357 40.37 26.48 -35.30
CA LYS A 357 41.74 26.87 -35.64
C LYS A 357 41.71 27.86 -36.81
N PRO A 358 42.49 28.96 -36.76
CA PRO A 358 42.58 29.95 -37.85
C PRO A 358 43.29 29.42 -39.09
#